data_AF-A0A936DVT2-F1
#
_entry.id   AF-A0A936DVT2-F1
#
_cell.length_a   1.000
_cell.length_b   1.000
_cell.length_c   1.000
_cell.angle_alpha   90.00
_cell.angle_beta   90.00
_cell.angle_gamma   90.00
#
_symmetry.space_group_name_H-M   'P 1'
#
loop_
_entity.id
_entity.type
_entity.pdbx_description
1 polymer ?
#
loop_
_entity_poly.entity_id
_entity_poly.type
_entity_poly.pdbx_seq_one_letter_code
_entity_poly.pdbx_strand_id
1 'polypeptide(L)'
;MWAFLKSFLFYIGFGINAIGILVSLVIIISDAIKGSSSKNGTWLLIVLGLCLWLALCWYLKSIGKIGLATNMVMLPAIPIGGYGLFILMFIILKPDMK
;
A
#
# COMPACT_ATOMS: atom_id res chain seq x y z
N MET A 1 -15.21 -21.53 -6.35
CA MET A 1 -13.79 -21.26 -6.70
C MET A 1 -13.49 -19.76 -6.91
N TRP A 2 -14.22 -19.05 -7.78
CA TRP A 2 -13.96 -17.63 -8.07
C TRP A 2 -14.14 -16.65 -6.90
N ALA A 3 -15.13 -16.86 -6.02
CA ALA A 3 -15.33 -16.00 -4.86
C ALA A 3 -14.19 -16.14 -3.83
N PHE A 4 -13.67 -17.35 -3.65
CA PHE A 4 -12.53 -17.63 -2.78
C PHE A 4 -11.27 -16.91 -3.28
N LEU A 5 -10.98 -16.99 -4.59
CA LEU A 5 -9.84 -16.30 -5.19
C LEU A 5 -9.91 -14.78 -4.99
N LYS A 6 -11.10 -14.18 -5.17
CA LYS A 6 -11.30 -12.73 -4.95
C LYS A 6 -11.07 -12.35 -3.49
N SER A 7 -11.62 -13.11 -2.53
CA SER A 7 -11.35 -12.89 -1.11
C SER A 7 -9.85 -12.98 -0.78
N PHE A 8 -9.15 -13.95 -1.35
CA PHE A 8 -7.72 -14.12 -1.15
C PHE A 8 -6.92 -12.93 -1.70
N LEU A 9 -7.19 -12.53 -2.94
CA LEU A 9 -6.56 -11.36 -3.58
C LEU A 9 -6.84 -10.07 -2.81
N PHE A 10 -8.04 -9.92 -2.24
CA PHE A 10 -8.37 -8.78 -1.40
C PHE A 10 -7.42 -8.69 -0.18
N TYR A 11 -7.20 -9.79 0.54
CA TYR A 11 -6.32 -9.78 1.71
C TYR A 11 -4.86 -9.50 1.34
N ILE A 12 -4.38 -10.04 0.20
CA ILE A 12 -3.05 -9.73 -0.31
C ILE A 12 -2.93 -8.23 -0.62
N GLY A 13 -3.85 -7.70 -1.42
CA GLY A 13 -3.83 -6.28 -1.78
C GLY A 13 -3.94 -5.38 -0.55
N PHE A 14 -4.77 -5.75 0.42
CA PHE A 14 -4.92 -5.03 1.67
C PHE A 14 -3.60 -5.01 2.46
N GLY A 15 -2.92 -6.16 2.57
CA GLY A 15 -1.63 -6.29 3.25
C GLY A 15 -0.53 -5.44 2.60
N ILE A 16 -0.42 -5.45 1.26
CA ILE A 16 0.56 -4.64 0.53
C ILE A 16 0.37 -3.15 0.79
N ASN A 17 -0.88 -2.66 0.70
CA ASN A 17 -1.17 -1.26 0.97
C ASN A 17 -0.91 -0.88 2.44
N ALA A 18 -1.24 -1.77 3.39
CA ALA A 18 -0.96 -1.53 4.81
C ALA A 18 0.55 -1.41 5.08
N ILE A 19 1.37 -2.28 4.47
CA ILE A 19 2.83 -2.18 4.55
C ILE A 19 3.30 -0.85 3.93
N GLY A 20 2.77 -0.46 2.76
CA GLY A 20 3.11 0.81 2.13
C GLY A 20 2.82 2.01 3.03
N ILE A 21 1.65 2.03 3.67
CA ILE A 21 1.26 3.07 4.65
C ILE A 21 2.23 3.12 5.83
N LEU A 22 2.57 1.97 6.41
CA LEU A 22 3.51 1.90 7.53
C LEU A 22 4.88 2.47 7.16
N VAL A 23 5.40 2.10 5.98
CA VAL A 23 6.68 2.63 5.48
C VAL A 23 6.60 4.14 5.25
N SER A 24 5.52 4.64 4.65
CA SER A 24 5.33 6.08 4.46
C SER A 24 5.25 6.85 5.78
N LEU A 25 4.60 6.30 6.82
CA LEU A 25 4.54 6.90 8.14
C LEU A 25 5.93 7.02 8.78
N VAL A 26 6.78 6.00 8.66
CA VAL A 26 8.15 6.04 9.16
C VAL A 26 8.95 7.17 8.52
N ILE A 27 8.80 7.37 7.20
CA ILE A 27 9.47 8.45 6.47
C ILE A 27 8.98 9.82 6.94
N ILE A 28 7.65 10.00 7.02
CA ILE A 28 7.03 11.27 7.46
C ILE A 28 7.50 11.66 8.87
N ILE A 29 7.51 10.70 9.80
CA ILE A 29 7.96 10.92 11.19
C ILE A 29 9.45 11.26 11.20
N SER A 30 10.27 10.54 10.44
CA SER A 30 11.71 10.80 10.35
C SER A 30 12.02 12.19 9.79
N ASP A 31 11.29 12.62 8.77
CA ASP A 31 11.44 13.94 8.17
C ASP A 31 10.91 15.07 9.08
N ALA A 32 9.85 14.80 9.84
CA ALA A 32 9.34 15.73 10.84
C ALA A 32 10.37 15.99 11.96
N ILE A 33 11.06 14.95 12.43
CA ILE A 33 12.12 15.07 13.44
C ILE A 33 13.32 15.89 12.90
N LYS A 34 13.66 15.75 11.62
CA LYS A 34 14.76 16.48 10.97
C LYS A 34 14.44 17.94 10.62
N GLY A 35 13.20 18.39 10.81
CA GLY A 35 12.80 19.78 10.58
C GLY A 35 12.78 20.23 9.10
N SER A 36 12.78 19.31 8.13
CA SER A 36 12.73 19.66 6.71
C SER A 36 11.26 19.87 6.27
N SER A 37 10.83 21.13 6.09
CA SER A 37 9.41 21.50 6.31
C SER A 37 8.56 21.84 5.08
N SER A 38 9.00 21.66 3.82
CA SER A 38 8.15 22.09 2.68
C SER A 38 7.29 21.00 2.03
N LYS A 39 7.68 19.71 2.09
CA LYS A 39 6.97 18.61 1.39
C LYS A 39 6.19 17.65 2.32
N ASN A 40 6.34 17.77 3.63
CA ASN A 40 5.85 16.76 4.58
C ASN A 40 4.32 16.74 4.71
N GLY A 41 3.66 17.90 4.56
CA GLY A 41 2.19 18.00 4.62
C GLY A 41 1.49 17.24 3.49
N THR A 42 2.02 17.28 2.27
CA THR A 42 1.45 16.55 1.12
C THR A 42 1.54 15.03 1.31
N TRP A 43 2.67 14.53 1.81
CA TRP A 43 2.85 13.10 2.10
C TRP A 43 1.87 12.60 3.16
N LEU A 44 1.65 13.39 4.22
CA LEU A 44 0.67 13.07 5.25
C LEU A 44 -0.76 12.96 4.69
N LEU A 45 -1.16 13.91 3.83
CA LEU A 45 -2.47 13.89 3.18
C LEU A 45 -2.65 12.65 2.28
N ILE A 46 -1.61 12.25 1.54
CA ILE A 46 -1.63 11.04 0.72
C ILE A 46 -1.83 9.80 1.61
N VAL A 47 -1.11 9.70 2.73
CA VAL A 47 -1.24 8.57 3.66
C VAL A 47 -2.64 8.51 4.27
N LEU A 48 -3.19 9.64 4.72
CA LEU A 48 -4.57 9.71 5.21
C LEU A 48 -5.59 9.29 4.13
N GLY A 49 -5.38 9.73 2.89
CA GLY A 49 -6.19 9.31 1.75
C GLY A 49 -6.15 7.79 1.53
N LEU A 50 -4.97 7.18 1.62
CA LEU A 50 -4.80 5.73 1.49
C LEU A 50 -5.43 4.95 2.66
N CYS A 51 -5.36 5.49 3.88
CA CYS A 51 -6.07 4.91 5.03
C CYS A 51 -7.58 4.91 4.83
N LEU A 52 -8.15 6.05 4.38
CA LEU A 52 -9.57 6.16 4.06
C LEU A 52 -9.97 5.24 2.90
N TRP A 53 -9.10 5.11 1.88
CA TRP A 53 -9.30 4.18 0.77
C TRP A 53 -9.37 2.73 1.24
N LEU A 54 -8.46 2.30 2.13
CA LEU A 54 -8.50 0.95 2.69
C LEU A 54 -9.73 0.71 3.56
N ALA A 55 -10.14 1.71 4.36
CA ALA A 55 -11.36 1.63 5.15
C ALA A 55 -12.59 1.44 4.25
N LEU A 56 -12.67 2.19 3.14
CA LEU A 56 -13.73 2.04 2.15
C LEU A 56 -13.71 0.65 1.49
N CYS A 57 -12.53 0.13 1.12
CA CYS A 57 -12.39 -1.22 0.58
C CYS A 57 -12.86 -2.29 1.56
N TRP A 58 -12.56 -2.13 2.85
CA TRP A 58 -13.02 -3.02 3.91
C TRP A 58 -14.54 -2.98 4.08
N TYR A 59 -15.13 -1.78 4.07
CA TYR A 59 -16.57 -1.59 4.11
C TYR A 59 -17.28 -2.24 2.91
N LEU A 60 -16.74 -2.08 1.70
CA LEU A 60 -17.28 -2.71 0.49
C LEU A 60 -17.25 -4.24 0.59
N LYS A 61 -16.21 -4.81 1.21
CA LYS A 61 -16.15 -6.23 1.52
C LYS A 61 -17.21 -6.64 2.56
N SER A 62 -17.44 -5.85 3.61
CA SER A 62 -18.41 -6.21 4.66
C SER A 62 -19.86 -6.21 4.16
N ILE A 63 -20.20 -5.37 3.18
CA ILE A 63 -21.54 -5.37 2.55
C ILE A 63 -21.67 -6.41 1.40
N GLY A 64 -20.70 -7.31 1.24
CA GLY A 64 -20.74 -8.40 0.25
C GLY A 64 -20.29 -8.00 -1.17
N LYS A 65 -19.83 -6.78 -1.41
CA LYS A 65 -19.34 -6.31 -2.73
C LYS A 65 -17.86 -6.66 -2.96
N ILE A 66 -17.51 -7.94 -2.78
CA ILE A 66 -16.11 -8.40 -2.76
C ILE A 66 -15.37 -8.15 -4.08
N GLY A 67 -16.03 -8.27 -5.23
CA GLY A 67 -15.39 -8.03 -6.53
C GLY A 67 -14.93 -6.59 -6.69
N LEU A 68 -15.78 -5.64 -6.30
CA LEU A 68 -15.46 -4.21 -6.37
C LEU A 68 -14.39 -3.85 -5.32
N ALA A 69 -14.52 -4.36 -4.10
CA ALA A 69 -13.52 -4.19 -3.04
C ALA A 69 -12.13 -4.71 -3.47
N THR A 70 -12.07 -5.87 -4.14
CA THR A 70 -10.82 -6.48 -4.63
C THR A 70 -10.18 -5.61 -5.72
N ASN A 71 -10.96 -5.16 -6.71
CA ASN A 71 -10.43 -4.32 -7.78
C ASN A 71 -9.88 -2.99 -7.23
N MET A 72 -10.59 -2.38 -6.28
CA MET A 72 -10.17 -1.11 -5.67
C MET A 72 -8.92 -1.26 -4.80
N VAL A 73 -8.79 -2.34 -4.02
CA VAL A 73 -7.60 -2.55 -3.18
C VAL A 73 -6.37 -2.91 -4.02
N MET A 74 -6.57 -3.61 -5.14
CA MET A 74 -5.49 -4.00 -6.03
C MET A 74 -4.90 -2.84 -6.83
N LEU A 75 -5.68 -1.79 -7.11
CA LEU A 75 -5.22 -0.64 -7.89
C LEU A 75 -3.96 0.03 -7.32
N PRO A 76 -3.87 0.35 -6.02
CA PRO A 76 -2.62 0.81 -5.41
C PRO A 76 -1.67 -0.33 -5.01
N ALA A 77 -2.18 -1.54 -4.74
CA ALA A 77 -1.32 -2.67 -4.34
C ALA A 77 -0.40 -3.16 -5.47
N ILE A 78 -0.85 -3.15 -6.72
CA ILE A 78 -0.05 -3.59 -7.87
C ILE A 78 1.22 -2.75 -8.04
N PRO A 79 1.17 -1.40 -8.12
CA PRO A 79 2.38 -0.61 -8.24
C PRO A 79 3.28 -0.70 -6.99
N ILE A 80 2.71 -0.70 -5.79
CA ILE A 80 3.49 -0.81 -4.54
C ILE A 80 4.20 -2.17 -4.46
N GLY A 81 3.46 -3.26 -4.66
CA GLY A 81 3.98 -4.62 -4.63
C GLY A 81 4.95 -4.88 -5.76
N GLY A 82 4.64 -4.43 -6.98
CA GLY A 82 5.51 -4.58 -8.15
C GLY A 82 6.83 -3.85 -8.00
N TYR A 83 6.81 -2.62 -7.47
CA TYR A 83 8.04 -1.86 -7.21
C TYR A 83 8.89 -2.51 -6.10
N GLY A 84 8.24 -2.98 -5.02
CA GLY A 84 8.93 -3.71 -3.95
C GLY A 84 9.60 -5.00 -4.46
N LEU A 85 8.91 -5.74 -5.32
CA LEU A 85 9.42 -6.96 -5.93
C LEU A 85 10.61 -6.66 -6.87
N PHE A 86 10.50 -5.59 -7.66
CA PHE A 86 11.59 -5.14 -8.53
C PHE A 86 12.84 -4.80 -7.71
N ILE A 87 12.72 -4.00 -6.65
CA ILE A 87 13.84 -3.70 -5.74
C ILE A 87 14.45 -4.98 -5.17
N LEU A 88 13.62 -5.92 -4.72
CA LEU A 88 14.11 -7.20 -4.20
C LEU A 88 14.93 -7.97 -5.24
N MET A 89 14.46 -8.00 -6.50
CA MET A 89 15.20 -8.64 -7.59
C MET A 89 16.54 -7.94 -7.85
N PHE A 90 16.60 -6.60 -7.77
CA PHE A 90 17.88 -5.89 -7.89
C PHE A 90 18.85 -6.24 -6.76
N ILE A 91 18.37 -6.31 -5.51
CA ILE A 91 19.20 -6.68 -4.37
C ILE A 91 19.74 -8.11 -4.53
N ILE A 92 18.92 -9.05 -5.02
CA ILE A 92 19.34 -10.45 -5.22
C ILE A 92 20.31 -10.59 -6.40
N LEU A 93 20.02 -9.94 -7.53
CA LEU A 93 20.79 -10.10 -8.77
C LEU A 93 22.08 -9.27 -8.79
N LYS A 94 22.12 -8.16 -8.05
CA LYS A 94 23.30 -7.30 -7.89
C LYS A 94 23.39 -6.76 -6.45
N PRO A 95 23.81 -7.60 -5.49
CA PRO A 95 23.90 -7.22 -4.08
C PRO A 95 24.94 -6.11 -3.80
N ASP A 96 25.92 -5.91 -4.68
CA ASP A 96 27.00 -4.92 -4.52
C ASP A 96 26.70 -3.54 -5.13
N MET A 97 25.48 -3.29 -5.63
CA MET A 97 25.10 -1.95 -6.09
C MET A 97 24.83 -1.03 -4.88
N LYS A 98 25.87 -0.30 -4.46
CA LYS A 98 25.78 0.86 -3.57
C LYS A 98 25.20 2.07 -4.29
#